data_AF-A0A950H5F8-F1
#
_entry.id   AF-A0A950H5F8-F1
#
_cell.length_a   1.000
_cell.length_b   1.000
_cell.length_c   1.000
_cell.angle_alpha   90.00
_cell.angle_beta   90.00
_cell.angle_gamma   90.00
#
_symmetry.space_group_name_H-M   'P 1'
#
loop_
_entity.id
_entity.type
_entity.pdbx_description
1 polymer ?
#
loop_
_entity_poly.entity_id
_entity_poly.type
_entity_poly.pdbx_seq_one_letter_code
_entity_poly.pdbx_strand_id
1 'polypeptide(L)'
;MIKIGKRAVWLFGAIAIVAASPAFAGDSAPVDRNTLWNIVNLKCLRHLTKSEAPIPCDSVDVSAGWDRGLALLKDRIGRARLLAIPTRVVTGIEDPTILAAEWSHYFADAWAVRDNLNWRLQRKLSPDAAAITVDSRPRREQDQLSFAIDCLDEGVADTLAANAATIGDQWAQMKVALKGRTY
;
A
#
# COMPACT_ATOMS: atom_id res chain seq x y z
N MET A 1 -92.27 -8.02 8.35
CA MET A 1 -92.37 -6.56 8.11
C MET A 1 -91.06 -6.09 7.49
N ILE A 2 -91.17 -5.48 6.31
CA ILE A 2 -90.08 -5.03 5.42
C ILE A 2 -89.46 -3.75 5.95
N LYS A 3 -88.14 -3.57 5.83
CA LYS A 3 -87.52 -2.26 5.57
C LYS A 3 -86.20 -2.40 4.81
N ILE A 4 -86.20 -1.81 3.62
CA ILE A 4 -85.13 -1.68 2.64
C ILE A 4 -84.24 -0.50 3.03
N GLY A 5 -82.91 -0.63 2.93
CA GLY A 5 -81.95 0.45 3.16
C GLY A 5 -80.78 0.39 2.17
N LYS A 6 -80.65 1.43 1.35
CA LYS A 6 -79.82 1.55 0.14
C LYS A 6 -78.31 1.39 0.42
N ARG A 7 -77.60 0.58 -0.38
CA ARG A 7 -76.13 0.53 -0.37
C ARG A 7 -75.57 1.65 -1.25
N ALA A 8 -74.88 2.60 -0.64
CA ALA A 8 -74.11 3.63 -1.34
C ALA A 8 -72.76 3.05 -1.80
N VAL A 9 -72.49 3.14 -3.10
CA VAL A 9 -71.20 2.77 -3.70
C VAL A 9 -70.25 3.96 -3.54
N TRP A 10 -69.12 3.77 -2.87
CA TRP A 10 -68.04 4.75 -2.80
C TRP A 10 -66.95 4.38 -3.80
N LEU A 11 -66.76 5.23 -4.81
CA LEU A 11 -65.64 5.18 -5.76
C LEU A 11 -64.37 5.67 -5.04
N PHE A 12 -63.41 4.79 -4.81
CA PHE A 12 -62.06 5.17 -4.37
C PHE A 12 -61.24 5.60 -5.59
N GLY A 13 -60.98 6.91 -5.71
CA GLY A 13 -59.99 7.46 -6.65
C GLY A 13 -58.58 7.20 -6.15
N ALA A 14 -57.73 6.58 -6.97
CA ALA A 14 -56.32 6.36 -6.67
C ALA A 14 -55.50 7.62 -6.96
N ILE A 15 -54.87 8.19 -5.93
CA ILE A 15 -53.87 9.26 -6.07
C ILE A 15 -52.49 8.60 -6.18
N ALA A 16 -51.85 8.73 -7.33
CA ALA A 16 -50.46 8.29 -7.52
C ALA A 16 -49.50 9.39 -7.04
N ILE A 17 -48.77 9.14 -5.95
CA ILE A 17 -47.70 10.02 -5.46
C ILE A 17 -46.41 9.62 -6.16
N VAL A 18 -45.90 10.47 -7.05
CA VAL A 18 -44.57 10.31 -7.65
C VAL A 18 -43.53 10.83 -6.66
N ALA A 19 -42.83 9.91 -5.99
CA ALA A 19 -41.73 10.26 -5.09
C ALA A 19 -40.45 10.52 -5.92
N ALA A 20 -40.08 11.79 -6.10
CA ALA A 20 -38.77 12.16 -6.64
C ALA A 20 -37.70 11.90 -5.56
N SER A 21 -36.84 10.90 -5.79
CA SER A 21 -35.71 10.63 -4.90
C SER A 21 -34.56 11.60 -5.22
N PRO A 22 -34.03 12.36 -4.24
CA PRO A 22 -32.85 13.19 -4.48
C PRO A 22 -31.63 12.29 -4.68
N ALA A 23 -30.90 12.48 -5.78
CA ALA A 23 -29.60 11.86 -5.98
C ALA A 23 -28.60 12.49 -5.01
N PHE A 24 -28.18 11.73 -3.99
CA PHE A 24 -27.07 12.11 -3.14
C PHE A 24 -25.77 11.99 -3.95
N ALA A 25 -25.24 13.14 -4.39
CA ALA A 25 -23.85 13.24 -4.79
C ALA A 25 -23.01 13.14 -3.50
N GLY A 26 -22.41 11.97 -3.25
CA GLY A 26 -21.50 11.78 -2.14
C GLY A 26 -20.16 12.42 -2.46
N ASP A 27 -19.83 13.53 -1.81
CA ASP A 27 -18.46 14.03 -1.77
C ASP A 27 -17.58 12.98 -1.07
N SER A 28 -16.64 12.41 -1.82
CA SER A 28 -15.65 11.50 -1.25
C SER A 28 -14.69 12.33 -0.41
N ALA A 29 -14.67 12.11 0.91
CA ALA A 29 -13.68 12.73 1.78
C ALA A 29 -12.26 12.46 1.23
N PRO A 30 -11.33 13.45 1.29
CA PRO A 30 -9.96 13.24 0.86
C PRO A 30 -9.36 12.02 1.58
N VAL A 31 -8.77 11.10 0.81
CA VAL A 31 -8.06 9.94 1.38
C VAL A 31 -6.89 10.46 2.21
N ASP A 32 -6.81 10.06 3.49
CA ASP A 32 -5.69 10.41 4.36
C ASP A 32 -4.38 9.77 3.84
N ARG A 33 -3.51 10.61 3.27
CA ARG A 33 -2.21 10.21 2.72
C ARG A 33 -1.13 10.07 3.80
N ASN A 34 -1.43 10.34 5.06
CA ASN A 34 -0.48 10.24 6.18
C ASN A 34 -0.67 8.98 7.04
N THR A 35 -1.45 8.01 6.58
CA THR A 35 -1.73 6.78 7.35
C THR A 35 -0.45 6.02 7.70
N LEU A 36 0.49 5.85 6.77
CA LEU A 36 1.76 5.16 7.05
C LEU A 36 2.63 5.93 8.06
N TRP A 37 2.69 7.25 7.93
CA TRP A 37 3.39 8.10 8.90
C TRP A 37 2.78 7.94 10.31
N ASN A 38 1.45 7.99 10.41
CA ASN A 38 0.72 7.80 11.66
C ASN A 38 1.00 6.44 12.29
N ILE A 39 1.03 5.37 11.50
CA ILE A 39 1.34 4.02 11.99
C ILE A 39 2.76 3.97 12.56
N VAL A 40 3.76 4.42 11.80
CA VAL A 40 5.16 4.34 12.23
C VAL A 40 5.40 5.22 13.46
N ASN A 41 5.03 6.51 13.38
CA ASN A 41 5.41 7.50 14.38
C ASN A 41 4.53 7.47 15.63
N LEU A 42 3.22 7.29 15.47
CA LEU A 42 2.29 7.36 16.60
C LEU A 42 2.02 6.00 17.24
N LYS A 43 2.40 4.90 16.59
CA LYS A 43 2.22 3.54 17.13
C LYS A 43 3.56 2.82 17.28
N CYS A 44 4.21 2.44 16.19
CA CYS A 44 5.39 1.56 16.25
C CYS A 44 6.53 2.17 17.10
N LEU A 45 6.90 3.42 16.84
CA LEU A 45 7.92 4.13 17.64
C LEU A 45 7.45 4.42 19.06
N ARG A 46 6.18 4.75 19.27
CA ARG A 46 5.61 5.03 20.60
C ARG A 46 5.59 3.79 21.50
N HIS A 47 5.28 2.61 20.96
CA HIS A 47 5.42 1.35 21.70
C HIS A 47 6.89 1.06 22.01
N LEU A 48 7.79 1.27 21.03
CA LEU A 48 9.22 1.05 21.22
C LEU A 48 9.79 1.94 22.35
N THR A 49 9.39 3.21 22.44
CA THR A 49 9.81 4.11 23.55
C THR A 49 9.37 3.63 24.93
N LYS A 50 8.34 2.79 25.01
CA LYS A 50 7.84 2.17 26.24
C LYS A 50 8.45 0.80 26.50
N SER A 51 9.42 0.37 25.68
CA SER A 51 9.98 -0.99 25.70
C SER A 51 8.93 -2.08 25.42
N GLU A 52 7.90 -1.76 24.62
CA GLU A 52 6.87 -2.68 24.18
C GLU A 52 7.15 -3.19 22.75
N ALA A 53 6.50 -4.28 22.34
CA ALA A 53 6.55 -4.74 20.96
C ALA A 53 6.01 -3.65 20.01
N PRO A 54 6.63 -3.39 18.84
CA PRO A 54 6.34 -2.23 17.99
C PRO A 54 5.06 -2.40 17.13
N ILE A 55 4.01 -2.99 17.70
CA ILE A 55 2.76 -3.29 17.00
C ILE A 55 2.15 -1.98 16.44
N PRO A 56 1.69 -1.92 15.18
CA PRO A 56 1.47 -3.05 14.26
C PRO A 56 2.67 -3.39 13.35
N CYS A 57 3.82 -2.75 13.51
CA CYS A 57 5.02 -3.13 12.78
C CYS A 57 5.53 -4.51 13.27
N ASP A 58 6.08 -5.29 12.35
CA ASP A 58 6.75 -6.56 12.68
C ASP A 58 8.04 -6.31 13.44
N SER A 59 8.78 -5.29 13.00
CA SER A 59 10.02 -4.86 13.61
C SER A 59 10.27 -3.38 13.34
N VAL A 60 11.09 -2.78 14.19
CA VAL A 60 11.62 -1.43 14.00
C VAL A 60 13.09 -1.47 14.37
N ASP A 61 13.95 -1.14 13.43
CA ASP A 61 15.38 -0.97 13.67
C ASP A 61 15.70 0.52 13.78
N VAL A 62 16.18 0.94 14.95
CA VAL A 62 16.65 2.31 15.24
C VAL A 62 18.11 2.29 15.71
N SER A 63 18.87 1.25 15.38
CA SER A 63 20.28 1.11 15.76
C SER A 63 21.14 2.26 15.21
N ALA A 64 20.79 2.82 14.05
CA ALA A 64 21.40 4.01 13.48
C ALA A 64 20.84 5.34 14.04
N GLY A 65 19.93 5.29 15.01
CA GLY A 65 19.23 6.44 15.59
C GLY A 65 17.78 6.57 15.12
N TRP A 66 16.98 7.31 15.90
CA TRP A 66 15.53 7.42 15.71
C TRP A 66 15.11 8.00 14.36
N ASP A 67 15.88 8.94 13.79
CA ASP A 67 15.60 9.57 12.49
C ASP A 67 16.24 8.82 11.30
N ARG A 68 16.99 7.75 11.56
CA ARG A 68 17.64 6.91 10.55
C ARG A 68 17.19 5.46 10.63
N GLY A 69 16.09 5.22 11.33
CA GLY A 69 15.53 3.90 11.51
C GLY A 69 14.68 3.44 10.34
N LEU A 70 14.36 2.16 10.37
CA LEU A 70 13.50 1.47 9.41
C LEU A 70 12.44 0.67 10.16
N ALA A 71 11.17 0.96 9.87
CA ALA A 71 10.03 0.18 10.33
C ALA A 71 9.62 -0.81 9.25
N LEU A 72 9.46 -2.08 9.63
CA LEU A 72 8.92 -3.13 8.76
C LEU A 72 7.47 -3.40 9.14
N LEU A 73 6.55 -3.15 8.21
CA LEU A 73 5.12 -3.27 8.41
C LEU A 73 4.53 -4.32 7.47
N LYS A 74 3.61 -5.16 7.95
CA LYS A 74 2.79 -6.00 7.06
C LYS A 74 1.90 -5.12 6.20
N ASP A 75 1.99 -5.26 4.88
CA ASP A 75 1.02 -4.61 4.01
C ASP A 75 -0.37 -5.26 4.19
N ARG A 76 -1.44 -4.48 4.07
CA ARG A 76 -2.82 -5.03 3.99
C ARG A 76 -3.04 -5.81 2.69
N ILE A 77 -2.26 -5.51 1.65
CA ILE A 77 -2.30 -6.17 0.35
C ILE A 77 -1.31 -7.34 0.35
N GLY A 78 -1.68 -8.44 -0.29
CA GLY A 78 -0.78 -9.57 -0.52
C GLY A 78 -0.55 -10.46 0.72
N ARG A 79 -0.23 -11.73 0.47
CA ARG A 79 -0.07 -12.73 1.54
C ARG A 79 1.13 -12.43 2.43
N ALA A 80 2.27 -12.10 1.83
CA ALA A 80 3.54 -11.88 2.53
C ALA A 80 4.12 -10.48 2.33
N ARG A 81 3.53 -9.64 1.47
CA ARG A 81 4.02 -8.30 1.18
C ARG A 81 4.28 -7.48 2.44
N LEU A 82 5.45 -6.88 2.47
CA LEU A 82 5.94 -6.01 3.54
C LEU A 82 6.15 -4.60 2.99
N LEU A 83 6.07 -3.62 3.88
CA LEU A 83 6.45 -2.24 3.63
C LEU A 83 7.65 -1.93 4.52
N ALA A 84 8.77 -1.55 3.91
CA ALA A 84 9.91 -0.97 4.61
C ALA A 84 9.77 0.57 4.56
N ILE A 85 9.65 1.19 5.74
CA ILE A 85 9.26 2.59 5.91
C ILE A 85 10.30 3.28 6.78
N PRO A 86 10.98 4.34 6.30
CA PRO A 86 11.87 5.14 7.13
C PRO A 86 11.11 5.73 8.32
N THR A 87 11.77 5.81 9.47
CA THR A 87 11.17 6.41 10.68
C THR A 87 11.05 7.93 10.58
N ARG A 88 11.97 8.59 9.87
CA ARG A 88 11.84 10.02 9.56
C ARG A 88 10.78 10.29 8.51
N VAL A 89 10.36 11.55 8.45
CA VAL A 89 9.48 12.05 7.38
C VAL A 89 10.26 12.16 6.09
N VAL A 90 9.83 11.37 5.10
CA VAL A 90 10.29 11.45 3.70
C VAL A 90 9.04 11.31 2.86
N THR A 91 8.71 12.28 2.02
CA THR A 91 7.41 12.29 1.34
C THR A 91 7.30 11.17 0.29
N GLY A 92 8.41 10.83 -0.36
CA GLY A 92 8.49 9.85 -1.43
C GLY A 92 9.84 9.85 -2.11
N ILE A 93 9.95 9.14 -3.24
CA ILE A 93 11.20 9.00 -4.01
C ILE A 93 11.64 10.30 -4.71
N GLU A 94 10.78 11.32 -4.76
CA GLU A 94 11.10 12.65 -5.27
C GLU A 94 11.63 13.60 -4.19
N ASP A 95 11.59 13.19 -2.92
CA ASP A 95 12.06 14.02 -1.82
C ASP A 95 13.58 14.24 -1.95
N PRO A 96 14.07 15.49 -2.05
CA PRO A 96 15.49 15.74 -2.33
C PRO A 96 16.42 15.21 -1.22
N THR A 97 15.89 15.01 -0.02
CA THR A 97 16.65 14.49 1.10
C THR A 97 17.09 13.03 0.91
N ILE A 98 16.50 12.27 -0.02
CA ILE A 98 16.97 10.89 -0.28
C ILE A 98 18.37 10.83 -0.90
N LEU A 99 18.85 11.93 -1.46
CA LEU A 99 20.17 12.02 -2.11
C LEU A 99 21.27 12.45 -1.14
N ALA A 100 20.90 12.89 0.06
CA ALA A 100 21.88 13.38 1.02
C ALA A 100 22.65 12.22 1.66
N ALA A 101 23.98 12.36 1.73
CA ALA A 101 24.90 11.29 2.12
C ALA A 101 24.75 10.86 3.59
N GLU A 102 24.20 11.74 4.43
CA GLU A 102 23.96 11.47 5.85
C GLU A 102 22.78 10.51 6.12
N TRP A 103 21.97 10.19 5.10
CA TRP A 103 20.80 9.34 5.23
C TRP A 103 21.08 7.89 4.83
N SER A 104 20.42 6.96 5.50
CA SER A 104 20.55 5.53 5.22
C SER A 104 20.21 5.23 3.75
N HIS A 105 20.93 4.28 3.16
CA HIS A 105 20.68 3.81 1.81
C HIS A 105 19.35 3.06 1.77
N TYR A 106 18.23 3.77 1.70
CA TYR A 106 16.88 3.21 1.92
C TYR A 106 16.58 1.97 1.09
N PHE A 107 17.01 1.96 -0.17
CA PHE A 107 16.86 0.80 -1.03
C PHE A 107 17.68 -0.40 -0.53
N ALA A 108 18.92 -0.18 -0.09
CA ALA A 108 19.78 -1.23 0.44
C ALA A 108 19.21 -1.79 1.77
N ASP A 109 18.72 -0.93 2.65
CA ASP A 109 18.10 -1.36 3.90
C ASP A 109 16.82 -2.16 3.65
N ALA A 110 15.98 -1.70 2.73
CA ALA A 110 14.80 -2.45 2.28
C ALA A 110 15.19 -3.79 1.64
N TRP A 111 16.26 -3.85 0.84
CA TRP A 111 16.76 -5.07 0.23
C TRP A 111 17.32 -6.07 1.25
N ALA A 112 17.97 -5.57 2.30
CA ALA A 112 18.54 -6.39 3.36
C ALA A 112 17.46 -7.17 4.13
N VAL A 113 16.25 -6.60 4.25
CA VAL A 113 15.14 -7.24 4.97
C VAL A 113 14.26 -8.17 4.11
N ARG A 114 14.60 -8.41 2.84
CA ARG A 114 13.77 -9.24 1.94
C ARG A 114 13.57 -10.69 2.42
N ASP A 115 14.51 -11.24 3.18
CA ASP A 115 14.41 -12.60 3.72
C ASP A 115 13.29 -12.75 4.76
N ASN A 116 12.71 -11.64 5.25
CA ASN A 116 11.48 -11.68 6.07
C ASN A 116 10.29 -12.29 5.30
N LEU A 117 10.32 -12.30 3.97
CA LEU A 117 9.34 -13.04 3.16
C LEU A 117 9.37 -14.54 3.45
N ASN A 118 10.53 -15.12 3.76
CA ASN A 118 10.66 -16.54 4.09
C ASN A 118 9.89 -16.86 5.38
N TRP A 119 10.05 -16.03 6.40
CA TRP A 119 9.32 -16.14 7.66
C TRP A 119 7.82 -15.97 7.44
N ARG A 120 7.39 -15.00 6.63
CA ARG A 120 5.97 -14.81 6.32
C ARG A 120 5.34 -15.97 5.55
N LEU A 121 6.08 -16.57 4.63
CA LEU A 121 5.59 -17.65 3.78
C LEU A 121 5.81 -19.05 4.38
N GLN A 122 6.56 -19.15 5.49
CA GLN A 122 6.95 -20.40 6.13
C GLN A 122 7.65 -21.36 5.15
N ARG A 123 8.46 -20.79 4.25
CA ARG A 123 9.27 -21.54 3.27
C ARG A 123 10.49 -20.72 2.87
N LYS A 124 11.55 -21.39 2.44
CA LYS A 124 12.72 -20.72 1.85
C LYS A 124 12.41 -20.36 0.40
N LEU A 125 12.52 -19.08 0.06
CA LEU A 125 12.48 -18.58 -1.30
C LEU A 125 13.85 -18.69 -1.97
N SER A 126 13.84 -18.71 -3.31
CA SER A 126 15.06 -18.52 -4.10
C SER A 126 15.56 -17.07 -3.94
N PRO A 127 16.88 -16.80 -3.97
CA PRO A 127 17.42 -15.44 -3.81
C PRO A 127 16.89 -14.41 -4.82
N ASP A 128 16.45 -14.87 -6.00
CA ASP A 128 15.89 -14.08 -7.11
C ASP A 128 14.36 -13.97 -7.08
N ALA A 129 13.69 -14.58 -6.11
CA ALA A 129 12.23 -14.63 -6.04
C ALA A 129 11.61 -13.39 -5.37
N ALA A 130 12.41 -12.42 -4.92
CA ALA A 130 11.93 -11.20 -4.26
C ALA A 130 12.04 -9.99 -5.19
N ALA A 131 11.06 -9.11 -5.09
CA ALA A 131 11.05 -7.81 -5.76
C ALA A 131 10.93 -6.69 -4.73
N ILE A 132 11.55 -5.55 -5.05
CA ILE A 132 11.34 -4.30 -4.35
C ILE A 132 10.80 -3.27 -5.33
N THR A 133 9.73 -2.58 -4.93
CA THR A 133 9.18 -1.47 -5.69
C THR A 133 9.02 -0.23 -4.82
N VAL A 134 9.13 0.93 -5.45
CA VAL A 134 8.80 2.22 -4.86
C VAL A 134 7.94 2.98 -5.86
N ASP A 135 6.81 3.51 -5.40
CA ASP A 135 5.88 4.23 -6.26
C ASP A 135 6.21 5.72 -6.31
N SER A 136 6.13 6.28 -7.51
CA SER A 136 6.23 7.73 -7.72
C SER A 136 4.98 8.45 -7.22
N ARG A 137 5.07 9.78 -7.05
CA ARG A 137 3.95 10.63 -6.61
C ARG A 137 2.60 10.36 -7.28
N PRO A 138 2.47 10.20 -8.62
CA PRO A 138 1.17 9.94 -9.25
C PRO A 138 0.64 8.51 -9.02
N ARG A 139 1.44 7.59 -8.52
CA ARG A 139 1.08 6.17 -8.33
C ARG A 139 0.89 5.78 -6.87
N ARG A 140 1.45 6.55 -5.93
CA ARG A 140 1.36 6.24 -4.50
C ARG A 140 0.10 6.81 -3.84
N GLU A 141 -0.42 6.05 -2.88
CA GLU A 141 -1.56 6.46 -2.05
C GLU A 141 -1.15 7.29 -0.83
N GLN A 142 0.10 7.17 -0.38
CA GLN A 142 0.59 7.70 0.89
C GLN A 142 1.75 8.66 0.67
N ASP A 143 1.81 9.78 1.40
CA ASP A 143 2.90 10.77 1.38
C ASP A 143 3.94 10.46 2.47
N GLN A 144 4.31 9.18 2.54
CA GLN A 144 5.44 8.68 3.32
C GLN A 144 6.15 7.64 2.45
N LEU A 145 7.46 7.80 2.27
CA LEU A 145 8.30 6.90 1.50
C LEU A 145 8.14 5.48 2.06
N SER A 146 7.84 4.54 1.17
CA SER A 146 7.77 3.14 1.51
C SER A 146 8.25 2.31 0.33
N PHE A 147 9.04 1.28 0.65
CA PHE A 147 9.46 0.26 -0.29
C PHE A 147 8.57 -0.97 -0.07
N ALA A 148 7.85 -1.38 -1.11
CA ALA A 148 7.09 -2.61 -1.08
C ALA A 148 8.02 -3.77 -1.42
N ILE A 149 8.01 -4.79 -0.56
CA ILE A 149 8.83 -5.99 -0.67
C ILE A 149 7.87 -7.18 -0.76
N ASP A 150 7.91 -7.91 -1.87
CA ASP A 150 7.05 -9.08 -2.10
C ASP A 150 7.73 -10.07 -3.05
N CYS A 151 7.07 -11.19 -3.33
CA CYS A 151 7.50 -12.10 -4.39
C CYS A 151 7.53 -11.40 -5.75
N LEU A 152 8.58 -11.63 -6.53
CA LEU A 152 8.65 -11.27 -7.93
C LEU A 152 7.61 -12.08 -8.72
N ASP A 153 6.92 -11.42 -9.64
CA ASP A 153 6.00 -12.10 -10.56
C ASP A 153 6.77 -13.07 -11.46
N GLU A 154 6.30 -14.30 -11.56
CA GLU A 154 6.99 -15.39 -12.28
C GLU A 154 7.27 -15.02 -13.76
N GLY A 155 6.29 -14.44 -14.46
CA GLY A 155 6.47 -14.03 -15.85
C GLY A 155 7.46 -12.86 -16.00
N VAL A 156 7.57 -11.98 -15.00
CA VAL A 156 8.60 -10.95 -14.96
C VAL A 156 9.97 -11.58 -14.70
N ALA A 157 10.07 -12.54 -13.76
CA ALA A 157 11.30 -13.28 -13.48
C ALA A 157 11.84 -13.98 -14.73
N ASP A 158 10.97 -14.72 -15.44
CA ASP A 158 11.31 -15.41 -16.68
C ASP A 158 11.80 -14.43 -17.76
N THR A 159 11.12 -13.29 -17.89
CA THR A 159 11.49 -12.27 -18.87
C THR A 159 12.86 -11.66 -18.55
N LEU A 160 13.13 -11.37 -17.27
CA LEU A 160 14.42 -10.85 -16.81
C LEU A 160 15.53 -11.88 -17.03
N ALA A 161 15.30 -13.15 -16.66
CA ALA A 161 16.26 -14.23 -16.83
C ALA A 161 16.62 -14.45 -18.32
N ALA A 162 15.61 -14.48 -19.21
CA ALA A 162 15.80 -14.65 -20.64
C ALA A 162 16.56 -13.48 -21.31
N ASN A 163 16.54 -12.29 -20.70
CA ASN A 163 17.16 -11.08 -21.23
C ASN A 163 18.39 -10.62 -20.42
N ALA A 164 18.87 -11.43 -19.47
CA ALA A 164 19.94 -11.06 -18.54
C ALA A 164 21.21 -10.58 -19.24
N ALA A 165 21.58 -11.19 -20.37
CA ALA A 165 22.76 -10.80 -21.16
C ALA A 165 22.65 -9.39 -21.79
N THR A 166 21.45 -8.80 -21.81
CA THR A 166 21.22 -7.44 -22.34
C THR A 166 21.21 -6.37 -21.24
N ILE A 167 21.22 -6.77 -19.97
CA ILE A 167 21.18 -5.88 -18.81
C ILE A 167 22.62 -5.64 -18.37
N GLY A 168 23.09 -4.40 -18.56
CA GLY A 168 24.44 -3.96 -18.18
C GLY A 168 24.46 -3.17 -16.86
N ASP A 169 25.59 -2.54 -16.59
CA ASP A 169 25.80 -1.66 -15.44
C ASP A 169 25.39 -0.19 -15.70
N GLN A 170 25.08 0.14 -16.96
CA GLN A 170 24.57 1.45 -17.37
C GLN A 170 23.05 1.42 -17.52
N TRP A 171 22.40 2.51 -17.10
CA TRP A 171 20.97 2.70 -17.35
C TRP A 171 20.70 2.72 -18.86
N ALA A 172 19.84 1.79 -19.30
CA ALA A 172 19.36 1.72 -20.67
C ALA A 172 17.91 1.19 -20.64
N GLN A 173 17.11 1.63 -21.61
CA GLN A 173 15.76 1.12 -21.76
C GLN A 173 15.80 -0.38 -22.08
N MET A 174 14.94 -1.16 -21.42
CA MET A 174 14.77 -2.57 -21.70
C MET A 174 14.26 -2.79 -23.12
N LYS A 175 14.87 -3.74 -23.83
CA LYS A 175 14.48 -4.15 -25.18
C LYS A 175 13.15 -4.92 -25.23
N VAL A 176 12.67 -5.35 -24.06
CA VAL A 176 11.44 -6.10 -23.87
C VAL A 176 10.57 -5.41 -22.82
N ALA A 177 9.25 -5.48 -22.99
CA ALA A 177 8.31 -4.92 -22.03
C ALA A 177 8.08 -5.90 -20.86
N LEU A 178 8.02 -5.36 -19.64
CA LEU A 178 7.59 -6.10 -18.45
C LEU A 178 6.11 -5.80 -18.20
N LYS A 179 5.25 -6.83 -18.28
CA LYS A 179 3.78 -6.68 -18.15
C LYS A 179 3.20 -5.56 -19.04
N GLY A 180 3.72 -5.44 -20.27
CA GLY A 180 3.27 -4.43 -21.24
C GLY A 180 3.77 -3.01 -20.98
N ARG A 181 4.71 -2.81 -20.05
CA ARG A 181 5.36 -1.52 -19.76
C ARG A 181 6.83 -1.55 -20.14
N THR A 182 7.32 -0.44 -20.66
CA THR A 182 8.75 -0.19 -20.89
C THR A 182 9.40 0.32 -19.61
N TYR A 183 10.58 -0.20 -19.30
CA TYR A 183 11.42 0.20 -18.18
C TYR A 183 12.78 0.67 -18.70
#